data_AF-A0A454D010-F1
#
_entry.id   AF-A0A454D010-F1
#
_cell.length_a   1.000
_cell.length_b   1.000
_cell.length_c   1.000
_cell.angle_alpha   90.00
_cell.angle_beta   90.00
_cell.angle_gamma   90.00
#
_symmetry.space_group_name_H-M   'P 1'
#
loop_
_entity.id
_entity.type
_entity.pdbx_description
1 polymer ?
#
loop_
_entity_poly.entity_id
_entity_poly.type
_entity_poly.pdbx_seq_one_letter_code
_entity_poly.pdbx_strand_id
1 'polypeptide(L)'
;MKFYRRIAPVKAMTFDLDDTLYDNYPVIVRMERELLSWLKLHHPAVAHMDKADWFALKQRVVQQQPELKSDVTLWRLVQLKQAFSQVGYDNEAAH
;
A
#
# COMPACT_ATOMS: atom_id res chain seq x y z
N MET A 1 -14.04 -26.12 -27.61
CA MET A 1 -15.30 -25.35 -27.42
C MET A 1 -14.97 -23.87 -27.55
N LYS A 2 -15.71 -23.11 -28.39
CA LYS A 2 -15.60 -21.64 -28.47
C LYS A 2 -16.78 -21.02 -27.74
N PHE A 3 -16.52 -20.18 -26.75
CA PHE A 3 -17.55 -19.44 -26.03
C PHE A 3 -17.62 -18.02 -26.58
N TYR A 4 -18.76 -17.66 -27.16
CA TYR A 4 -19.06 -16.29 -27.57
C TYR A 4 -19.91 -15.64 -26.47
N ARG A 5 -19.31 -14.72 -25.70
CA ARG A 5 -19.99 -13.99 -24.62
C ARG A 5 -20.15 -12.54 -25.04
N ARG A 6 -21.39 -12.05 -25.11
CA ARG A 6 -21.67 -10.64 -25.38
C ARG A 6 -21.21 -9.81 -24.18
N ILE A 7 -20.34 -8.83 -24.39
CA ILE A 7 -19.89 -7.92 -23.33
C ILE A 7 -21.11 -7.07 -22.92
N ALA A 8 -21.38 -6.99 -21.61
CA ALA A 8 -22.45 -6.15 -21.09
C ALA A 8 -22.17 -4.66 -21.40
N PRO A 9 -23.20 -3.80 -21.49
CA PRO A 9 -23.00 -2.38 -21.73
C PRO A 9 -22.06 -1.76 -20.69
N VAL A 10 -20.93 -1.19 -21.15
CA VAL A 10 -19.97 -0.51 -20.30
C VAL A 10 -20.59 0.79 -19.80
N LYS A 11 -20.69 0.96 -18.47
CA LYS A 11 -21.27 2.17 -17.85
C LYS A 11 -20.24 3.26 -17.57
N ALA A 12 -18.99 2.88 -17.33
CA ALA A 12 -17.89 3.79 -17.04
C ALA A 12 -16.55 3.12 -17.42
N MET A 13 -15.56 3.96 -17.69
CA MET A 13 -14.18 3.55 -17.95
C MET A 13 -13.25 4.53 -17.23
N THR A 14 -12.25 3.99 -16.54
CA THR A 14 -11.23 4.77 -15.83
C THR A 14 -9.86 4.40 -16.39
N PHE A 15 -8.95 5.36 -16.44
CA PHE A 15 -7.59 5.16 -16.93
C PHE A 15 -6.61 5.62 -15.85
N ASP A 16 -5.64 4.79 -15.56
CA ASP A 16 -4.46 5.20 -14.81
C ASP A 16 -3.44 5.78 -15.79
N LEU A 17 -2.86 6.93 -15.45
CA LEU A 17 -1.95 7.67 -16.32
C LEU A 17 -0.52 7.71 -15.78
N ASP A 18 -0.29 7.23 -14.56
CA ASP A 18 0.96 7.46 -13.83
C ASP A 18 2.18 6.85 -14.55
N ASP A 19 2.06 5.63 -15.08
CA ASP A 19 3.12 4.96 -15.88
C ASP A 19 3.13 5.40 -17.37
N THR A 20 2.18 6.24 -17.78
CA THR A 20 2.00 6.66 -19.18
C THR A 20 2.59 8.04 -19.44
N LEU A 21 2.43 8.97 -18.49
CA LEU A 21 2.87 10.36 -18.64
C LEU A 21 4.31 10.59 -18.14
N TYR A 22 4.80 9.78 -17.20
CA TYR A 22 6.15 9.86 -16.67
C TYR A 22 6.57 8.54 -16.01
N ASP A 23 7.85 8.40 -15.66
CA ASP A 23 8.32 7.27 -14.87
C ASP A 23 8.11 7.57 -13.37
N ASN A 24 7.05 7.01 -12.79
CA ASN A 24 6.71 7.18 -11.37
C ASN A 24 7.58 6.30 -10.45
N TYR A 25 8.28 5.29 -10.99
CA TYR A 25 8.96 4.27 -10.19
C TYR A 25 10.10 4.84 -9.33
N PRO A 26 10.98 5.73 -9.85
CA PRO A 26 12.00 6.38 -9.04
C PRO A 26 11.41 7.20 -7.87
N VAL A 27 10.26 7.83 -8.08
CA VAL A 27 9.56 8.61 -7.05
C VAL A 27 9.03 7.70 -5.95
N ILE A 28 8.40 6.57 -6.32
CA ILE A 28 7.89 5.57 -5.37
C ILE A 28 9.04 4.99 -4.54
N VAL A 29 10.14 4.58 -5.18
CA VAL A 29 11.31 4.02 -4.48
C VAL A 29 11.91 5.04 -3.51
N ARG A 30 12.04 6.31 -3.92
CA ARG A 30 12.54 7.37 -3.05
C ARG A 30 11.63 7.60 -1.85
N MET A 31 10.33 7.69 -2.07
CA MET A 31 9.33 7.88 -1.01
C MET A 31 9.35 6.72 -0.01
N GLU A 32 9.38 5.46 -0.48
CA GLU A 32 9.45 4.29 0.40
C GLU A 32 10.72 4.33 1.28
N ARG A 33 11.87 4.69 0.69
CA ARG A 33 13.11 4.82 1.46
C ARG A 33 13.01 5.92 2.52
N GLU A 34 12.52 7.09 2.17
CA GLU A 34 12.38 8.23 3.10
C GLU A 34 11.40 7.90 4.23
N LEU A 35 10.27 7.23 3.93
CA LEU A 35 9.32 6.76 4.94
C LEU A 35 9.97 5.78 5.91
N LEU A 36 10.68 4.76 5.42
CA LEU A 36 11.33 3.76 6.28
C LEU A 36 12.42 4.39 7.14
N SER A 37 13.19 5.33 6.59
CA SER A 37 14.18 6.11 7.35
C SER A 37 13.52 6.93 8.46
N TRP A 38 12.41 7.60 8.16
CA TRP A 38 11.67 8.40 9.13
C TRP A 38 11.08 7.53 10.25
N LEU A 39 10.46 6.40 9.92
CA LEU A 39 9.93 5.45 10.91
C LEU A 39 11.01 4.91 11.84
N LYS A 40 12.18 4.55 11.30
CA LYS A 40 13.31 4.09 12.12
C LYS A 40 13.81 5.16 13.09
N LEU A 41 13.78 6.43 12.69
CA LEU A 41 14.23 7.54 13.53
C LEU A 41 13.21 7.93 14.60
N HIS A 42 11.92 7.98 14.24
CA HIS A 42 10.88 8.56 15.09
C HIS A 42 10.03 7.54 15.85
N HIS A 43 9.97 6.28 15.40
CA HIS A 43 9.18 5.22 16.01
C HIS A 43 10.04 4.01 16.38
N PRO A 44 10.82 4.08 17.49
CA PRO A 44 11.73 3.01 17.90
C PRO A 44 11.08 1.62 18.01
N ALA A 45 9.79 1.58 18.36
CA ALA A 45 9.04 0.34 18.49
C ALA A 45 8.95 -0.48 17.18
N VAL A 46 8.94 0.17 16.02
CA VAL A 46 8.94 -0.49 14.70
C VAL A 46 10.30 -0.40 13.99
N ALA A 47 11.32 0.19 14.60
CA ALA A 47 12.62 0.42 13.97
C ALA A 47 13.37 -0.89 13.63
N HIS A 48 13.00 -1.99 14.31
CA HIS A 48 13.53 -3.33 14.06
C HIS A 48 13.05 -3.94 12.72
N MET A 49 11.95 -3.43 12.15
CA MET A 49 11.40 -3.94 10.89
C MET A 49 12.24 -3.49 9.70
N ASP A 50 12.61 -4.44 8.85
CA ASP A 50 13.30 -4.19 7.59
C ASP A 50 12.33 -4.09 6.39
N LYS A 51 12.89 -3.84 5.20
CA LYS A 51 12.07 -3.71 3.98
C LYS A 51 11.24 -4.97 3.68
N ALA A 52 11.77 -6.16 3.98
CA ALA A 52 11.07 -7.42 3.76
C ALA A 52 9.91 -7.58 4.75
N ASP A 53 10.08 -7.19 6.01
CA ASP A 53 9.01 -7.19 7.02
C ASP A 53 7.85 -6.29 6.61
N TRP A 54 8.16 -5.06 6.18
CA TRP A 54 7.16 -4.11 5.69
C TRP A 54 6.46 -4.64 4.44
N PHE A 55 7.18 -5.24 3.50
CA PHE A 55 6.60 -5.83 2.30
C PHE A 55 5.67 -7.01 2.64
N ALA A 56 6.08 -7.90 3.54
CA ALA A 56 5.25 -9.01 4.00
C ALA A 56 3.97 -8.52 4.70
N LEU A 57 4.06 -7.45 5.50
CA LEU A 57 2.88 -6.82 6.09
C LEU A 57 1.96 -6.23 5.02
N LYS A 58 2.50 -5.53 4.02
CA LYS A 58 1.73 -4.98 2.89
C LYS A 58 0.94 -6.09 2.18
N GLN A 59 1.58 -7.23 1.93
CA GLN A 59 0.94 -8.39 1.31
C GLN A 59 -0.16 -8.99 2.17
N ARG A 60 0.03 -9.12 3.49
CA ARG A 60 -1.01 -9.60 4.40
C ARG A 60 -2.23 -8.68 4.42
N VAL A 61 -2.02 -7.36 4.47
CA VAL A 61 -3.09 -6.35 4.45
C VAL A 61 -4.01 -6.53 3.23
N VAL A 62 -3.44 -6.67 2.03
CA VAL A 62 -4.24 -6.79 0.80
C VAL A 62 -4.87 -8.17 0.61
N GLN A 63 -4.30 -9.21 1.23
CA GLN A 63 -4.95 -10.51 1.30
C GLN A 63 -6.21 -10.46 2.17
N GLN A 64 -6.19 -9.64 3.24
CA GLN A 64 -7.33 -9.44 4.14
C GLN A 64 -8.37 -8.48 3.55
N GLN A 65 -7.94 -7.46 2.81
CA GLN A 65 -8.79 -6.42 2.20
C GLN A 65 -8.42 -6.22 0.72
N PRO A 66 -8.90 -7.09 -0.20
CA PRO A 66 -8.54 -7.05 -1.61
C PRO A 66 -8.90 -5.74 -2.34
N GLU A 67 -9.89 -5.01 -1.84
CA GLU A 67 -10.35 -3.70 -2.34
C GLU A 67 -9.29 -2.61 -2.23
N LEU A 68 -8.31 -2.75 -1.34
CA LEU A 68 -7.21 -1.79 -1.18
C LEU A 68 -6.30 -1.72 -2.41
N LYS A 69 -6.34 -2.70 -3.32
CA LYS A 69 -5.52 -2.70 -4.55
C LYS A 69 -5.76 -1.49 -5.43
N SER A 70 -6.96 -0.91 -5.42
CA SER A 70 -7.29 0.28 -6.19
C SER A 70 -6.99 1.60 -5.48
N ASP A 71 -6.58 1.57 -4.21
CA ASP A 71 -6.23 2.76 -3.43
C ASP A 71 -4.92 2.53 -2.68
N VAL A 72 -3.81 2.83 -3.35
CA VAL A 72 -2.45 2.65 -2.81
C VAL A 72 -2.16 3.55 -1.60
N THR A 73 -2.89 4.66 -1.45
CA THR A 73 -2.75 5.56 -0.30
C THR A 73 -3.41 4.96 0.92
N LEU A 74 -4.67 4.52 0.79
CA LEU A 74 -5.38 3.84 1.85
C LEU A 74 -4.68 2.53 2.25
N TRP A 75 -4.16 1.77 1.28
CA TRP A 75 -3.40 0.55 1.56
C TRP A 75 -2.21 0.83 2.47
N ARG A 76 -1.42 1.88 2.18
CA ARG A 76 -0.29 2.28 3.03
C ARG A 76 -0.73 2.72 4.42
N LEU A 77 -1.83 3.46 4.53
CA LEU A 77 -2.38 3.87 5.82
C LEU A 77 -2.78 2.66 6.67
N VAL A 78 -3.50 1.70 6.09
CA VAL A 78 -3.91 0.46 6.79
C VAL A 78 -2.69 -0.36 7.20
N GLN A 79 -1.67 -0.46 6.32
CA GLN A 79 -0.40 -1.10 6.62
C GLN A 79 0.30 -0.48 7.84
N LEU A 80 0.42 0.85 7.87
CA LEU A 80 1.05 1.57 8.99
C LEU A 80 0.27 1.38 10.29
N LYS A 81 -1.06 1.54 10.25
CA LYS A 81 -1.92 1.30 11.42
C LYS A 81 -1.74 -0.11 11.97
N GLN A 82 -1.72 -1.12 11.09
CA GLN A 82 -1.54 -2.51 11.53
C GLN A 82 -0.15 -2.76 12.12
N ALA A 83 0.92 -2.15 11.60
CA ALA A 83 2.25 -2.23 12.20
C ALA A 83 2.28 -1.60 13.59
N PHE A 84 1.71 -0.40 13.74
CA PHE A 84 1.68 0.33 15.00
C PHE A 84 0.84 -0.37 16.07
N SER A 85 -0.32 -0.91 15.71
CA SER A 85 -1.13 -1.70 16.65
C SER A 85 -0.42 -2.97 17.14
N GLN A 86 0.43 -3.60 16.32
CA GLN A 86 1.22 -4.79 16.73
C GLN A 86 2.26 -4.48 17.80
N VAL A 87 2.72 -3.22 17.87
CA VAL A 87 3.71 -2.76 18.86
C VAL A 87 3.10 -1.91 19.97
N GLY A 88 1.76 -1.95 20.12
CA GLY A 88 1.05 -1.36 21.26
C GLY A 88 0.76 0.14 21.15
N TYR A 89 0.77 0.72 19.94
CA TYR A 89 0.31 2.10 19.74
C TYR A 89 -1.22 2.09 19.68
N ASP A 90 -1.84 2.92 20.51
CA ASP A 90 -3.28 3.18 20.48
C ASP A 90 -3.65 3.99 19.23
N ASN A 91 -4.93 3.97 18.84
CA ASN A 91 -5.42 4.69 17.64
C ASN A 91 -5.12 6.20 17.66
N GLU A 92 -4.95 6.82 18.82
CA GLU A 92 -4.56 8.24 18.94
C GLU A 92 -3.04 8.46 18.81
N ALA A 93 -2.22 7.48 19.18
CA ALA A 93 -0.76 7.55 19.06
C ALA A 93 -0.24 7.20 17.65
N ALA A 94 -1.13 6.71 16.77
CA ALA A 94 -0.84 6.28 15.41
C ALA A 94 -0.94 7.41 14.35
N HIS A 95 -1.06 8.67 14.78
CA HIS A 95 -1.19 9.87 13.94
C HIS A 95 0.11 10.65 13.77
#